data_AF-A0A251VCR2-F1
#
_entry.id   AF-A0A251VCR2-F1
#
_cell.length_a   1.000
_cell.length_b   1.000
_cell.length_c   1.000
_cell.angle_alpha   90.00
_cell.angle_beta   90.00
_cell.angle_gamma   90.00
#
_symmetry.space_group_name_H-M   'P 1'
#
loop_
_entity.id
_entity.type
_entity.pdbx_description
1 polymer ?
#
loop_
_entity_poly.entity_id
_entity_poly.type
_entity_poly.pdbx_seq_one_letter_code
_entity_poly.pdbx_strand_id
1 'polypeptide(L)'
;MNMHPDRYGSGNGQLNGSNYLNGGDDKHTDDTRGIVEGDLPASNMPEMTKVNNLQNASSQSLFHIVHKILDDSIENRKEDVPDRVACVLKKLVQLIEQRSLKQAEEFKKQNKLCKTREDKYQLKMRVFKTLVTGAMDENEVGGSGMLFYLLISF
;
A
#
# COMPACT_ATOMS: atom_id res chain seq x y z
N MET A 1 20.99 11.28 44.71
CA MET A 1 20.72 9.83 44.55
C MET A 1 21.51 9.36 43.35
N ASN A 2 22.62 8.66 43.59
CA ASN A 2 23.56 8.20 42.56
C ASN A 2 23.06 6.88 41.96
N MET A 3 22.95 6.80 40.63
CA MET A 3 22.77 5.54 39.91
C MET A 3 24.12 5.05 39.39
N HIS A 4 24.48 3.83 39.76
CA HIS A 4 25.66 3.10 39.30
C HIS A 4 25.21 2.10 38.22
N PRO A 5 25.81 2.07 37.01
CA PRO A 5 25.44 1.09 35.99
C PRO A 5 26.32 -0.16 36.09
N ASP A 6 25.66 -1.32 36.19
CA ASP A 6 26.30 -2.63 36.15
C ASP A 6 26.88 -2.96 34.78
N ARG A 7 28.08 -3.53 34.84
CA ARG A 7 29.04 -3.80 33.78
C ARG A 7 28.81 -5.22 33.23
N TYR A 8 28.39 -5.34 31.98
CA TYR A 8 28.35 -6.64 31.29
C TYR A 8 29.78 -7.12 30.97
N GLY A 9 30.18 -8.24 31.56
CA GLY A 9 31.40 -8.98 31.21
C GLY A 9 31.06 -10.12 30.25
N SER A 10 31.66 -10.12 29.05
CA SER A 10 31.65 -11.24 28.12
C SER A 10 33.08 -11.78 28.00
N GLY A 11 33.31 -12.94 28.61
CA GLY A 11 34.58 -13.66 28.57
C GLY A 11 34.84 -14.28 27.20
N ASN A 12 36.02 -14.00 26.69
CA ASN A 12 36.62 -14.48 25.46
C ASN A 12 37.41 -15.77 25.74
N GLY A 13 36.87 -16.90 25.28
CA GLY A 13 37.47 -18.23 25.37
C GLY A 13 38.54 -18.47 24.31
N GLN A 14 39.65 -19.02 24.79
CA GLN A 14 40.93 -19.35 24.16
C GLN A 14 40.82 -20.39 23.03
N LEU A 15 41.51 -20.14 21.91
CA LEU A 15 41.83 -21.12 20.87
C LEU A 15 43.16 -21.79 21.22
N ASN A 16 43.19 -23.13 21.26
CA ASN A 16 44.41 -23.94 21.23
C ASN A 16 44.20 -25.08 20.23
N GLY A 17 45.17 -25.23 19.32
CA GLY A 17 45.07 -26.05 18.12
C GLY A 17 45.48 -27.52 18.27
N SER A 18 45.51 -28.21 17.13
CA SER A 18 46.37 -29.37 16.90
C SER A 18 46.52 -29.60 15.39
N ASN A 19 47.76 -29.69 14.93
CA ASN A 19 48.16 -30.09 13.58
C ASN A 19 48.42 -31.60 13.56
N TYR A 20 48.02 -32.28 12.48
CA TYR A 20 48.67 -33.51 12.03
C TYR A 20 48.80 -33.49 10.50
N LEU A 21 50.04 -33.68 10.03
CA LEU A 21 50.46 -33.87 8.64
C LEU A 21 50.54 -35.37 8.33
N ASN A 22 50.01 -35.81 7.17
CA ASN A 22 50.50 -36.89 6.30
C ASN A 22 49.58 -36.89 5.05
N GLY A 23 50.00 -36.86 3.78
CA GLY A 23 51.16 -37.46 3.11
C GLY A 23 50.68 -38.67 2.31
N GLY A 24 50.50 -38.54 0.98
CA GLY A 24 50.17 -39.67 0.09
C GLY A 24 49.63 -39.27 -1.28
N ASP A 25 50.50 -39.33 -2.29
CA ASP A 25 50.15 -39.32 -3.72
C ASP A 25 49.42 -40.61 -4.10
N ASP A 26 48.36 -40.52 -4.91
CA ASP A 26 47.98 -41.58 -5.85
C ASP A 26 47.16 -41.01 -7.02
N LYS A 27 47.59 -41.35 -8.25
CA LYS A 27 46.93 -41.01 -9.52
C LYS A 27 46.12 -42.23 -10.00
N HIS A 28 44.81 -42.12 -10.22
CA HIS A 28 44.15 -42.77 -11.38
C HIS A 28 42.71 -42.26 -11.65
N THR A 29 42.53 -41.78 -12.90
CA THR A 29 41.39 -41.92 -13.84
C THR A 29 39.94 -41.64 -13.41
N ASP A 30 39.37 -40.59 -14.02
CA ASP A 30 38.16 -40.56 -14.87
C ASP A 30 36.92 -41.37 -14.45
N ASP A 31 35.83 -40.69 -14.11
CA ASP A 31 34.60 -40.75 -14.93
C ASP A 31 33.66 -39.58 -14.57
N THR A 32 33.51 -38.65 -15.52
CA THR A 32 32.50 -37.58 -15.47
C THR A 32 31.17 -38.16 -15.89
N ARG A 33 30.30 -38.51 -14.93
CA ARG A 33 28.91 -38.90 -15.21
C ARG A 33 27.91 -38.26 -14.25
N GLY A 34 27.25 -37.23 -14.75
CA GLY A 34 25.80 -37.11 -14.67
C GLY A 34 25.21 -36.60 -13.37
N ILE A 35 25.45 -35.32 -13.05
CA ILE A 35 24.39 -34.50 -12.46
C ILE A 35 23.80 -33.70 -13.62
N VAL A 36 22.85 -34.33 -14.33
CA VAL A 36 21.84 -33.54 -15.04
C VAL A 36 21.03 -32.90 -13.91
N GLU A 37 21.45 -31.70 -13.53
CA GLU A 37 20.58 -30.72 -12.89
C GLU A 37 19.35 -30.65 -13.78
N GLY A 38 18.29 -31.33 -13.36
CA GLY A 38 17.00 -31.19 -14.00
C GLY A 38 16.69 -29.71 -13.95
N ASP A 39 16.54 -29.11 -15.13
CA ASP A 39 15.83 -27.85 -15.30
C ASP A 39 14.50 -28.02 -14.56
N LEU A 40 14.50 -27.62 -13.29
CA LEU A 40 13.28 -27.34 -12.56
C LEU A 40 12.57 -26.34 -13.45
N PRO A 41 11.37 -26.65 -13.97
CA PRO A 41 10.64 -25.65 -14.72
C PRO A 41 10.46 -24.51 -13.73
N ALA A 42 11.14 -23.39 -14.01
CA ALA A 42 10.99 -22.14 -13.30
C ALA A 42 9.50 -22.02 -13.04
N SER A 43 9.10 -22.16 -11.77
CA SER A 43 7.69 -22.15 -11.41
C SER A 43 7.14 -20.94 -12.12
N ASN A 44 6.24 -21.15 -13.08
CA ASN A 44 5.72 -20.09 -13.92
C ASN A 44 5.02 -19.13 -12.98
N MET A 45 5.77 -18.20 -12.39
CA MET A 45 5.25 -17.06 -11.71
C MET A 45 4.42 -16.41 -12.80
N PRO A 46 3.08 -16.37 -12.64
CA PRO A 46 2.24 -15.78 -13.66
C PRO A 46 2.81 -14.40 -13.96
N GLU A 47 2.93 -14.09 -15.24
CA GLU A 47 3.52 -12.91 -15.90
C GLU A 47 2.86 -11.59 -15.47
N MET A 48 2.70 -11.39 -14.17
CA MET A 48 1.89 -10.36 -13.53
C MET A 48 2.53 -9.85 -12.24
N THR A 49 3.67 -10.41 -11.83
CA THR A 49 4.49 -9.94 -10.70
C THR A 49 5.49 -8.85 -11.07
N LYS A 50 5.33 -8.25 -12.26
CA LYS A 50 5.95 -6.97 -12.56
C LYS A 50 5.33 -5.93 -11.62
N VAL A 51 6.02 -5.65 -10.52
CA VAL A 51 5.59 -4.75 -9.42
C VAL A 51 5.07 -3.40 -9.96
N ASN A 52 5.60 -2.93 -11.09
CA ASN A 52 5.18 -1.72 -11.79
C ASN A 52 3.73 -1.76 -12.32
N ASN A 53 3.22 -2.94 -12.71
CA ASN A 53 1.82 -3.09 -13.14
C ASN A 53 0.85 -3.13 -11.95
N LEU A 54 1.35 -3.56 -10.78
CA LEU A 54 0.56 -3.63 -9.55
C LEU A 54 0.35 -2.25 -8.92
N GLN A 55 1.34 -1.38 -9.01
CA GLN A 55 1.32 -0.05 -8.38
C GLN A 55 0.20 0.86 -8.91
N ASN A 56 -0.20 0.69 -10.17
CA ASN A 56 -1.25 1.48 -10.81
C ASN A 56 -2.58 0.71 -10.97
N ALA A 57 -2.67 -0.51 -10.46
CA ALA A 57 -3.86 -1.33 -10.61
C ALA A 57 -5.01 -0.82 -9.73
N SER A 58 -6.25 -1.01 -10.21
CA SER A 58 -7.43 -0.76 -9.38
C SER A 58 -7.44 -1.68 -8.16
N SER A 59 -7.99 -1.21 -7.02
CA SER A 59 -8.11 -2.05 -5.82
C SER A 59 -8.85 -3.36 -6.10
N GLN A 60 -9.86 -3.34 -6.97
CA GLN A 60 -10.60 -4.53 -7.41
C GLN A 60 -9.69 -5.56 -8.11
N SER A 61 -8.84 -5.10 -9.03
CA SER A 61 -7.87 -5.97 -9.70
C SER A 61 -6.87 -6.57 -8.72
N LEU A 62 -6.40 -5.79 -7.74
CA LEU A 62 -5.49 -6.27 -6.70
C LEU A 62 -6.13 -7.37 -5.85
N PHE A 63 -7.35 -7.13 -5.33
CA PHE A 63 -8.05 -8.13 -4.54
C PHE A 63 -8.31 -9.41 -5.35
N HIS A 64 -8.71 -9.28 -6.61
CA HIS A 64 -8.92 -10.44 -7.49
C HIS A 64 -7.66 -11.29 -7.66
N ILE A 65 -6.50 -10.66 -7.91
CA ILE A 65 -5.22 -11.37 -8.02
C ILE A 65 -4.87 -12.08 -6.71
N VAL A 66 -5.04 -11.41 -5.56
CA VAL A 66 -4.74 -12.00 -4.26
C VAL A 66 -5.68 -13.17 -3.93
N HIS A 67 -6.98 -13.06 -4.23
CA HIS A 67 -7.92 -14.18 -4.06
C HIS A 67 -7.50 -15.38 -4.91
N LYS A 68 -7.14 -15.15 -6.18
CA LYS A 68 -6.67 -16.20 -7.07
C LYS A 68 -5.42 -16.91 -6.51
N ILE A 69 -4.43 -16.15 -6.03
CA ILE A 69 -3.22 -16.74 -5.41
C ILE A 69 -3.57 -17.57 -4.17
N LEU A 70 -4.48 -17.09 -3.33
CA LEU A 70 -4.89 -17.80 -2.12
C LEU A 70 -5.73 -19.05 -2.44
N ASP A 71 -6.56 -19.00 -3.48
CA ASP A 71 -7.32 -20.15 -3.96
C ASP A 71 -6.40 -21.20 -4.55
N ASP A 72 -5.48 -20.79 -5.43
CA ASP A 72 -4.46 -21.66 -6.02
C ASP A 72 -3.58 -22.30 -4.93
N SER A 73 -3.27 -21.57 -3.85
CA SER A 73 -2.50 -22.08 -2.70
C SER A 73 -3.25 -23.12 -1.88
N ILE A 74 -4.57 -23.01 -1.75
CA ILE A 74 -5.40 -23.97 -1.00
C ILE A 74 -5.68 -25.21 -1.84
N GLU A 75 -5.85 -25.05 -3.15
CA GLU A 75 -6.16 -26.14 -4.08
C GLU A 75 -4.93 -26.99 -4.43
N ASN A 76 -3.79 -26.35 -4.73
CA ASN A 76 -2.59 -27.02 -5.26
C ASN A 76 -1.60 -27.48 -4.19
N ARG A 77 -2.09 -28.00 -3.05
CA ARG A 77 -1.36 -28.37 -1.82
C ARG A 77 -0.02 -29.11 -2.04
N LYS A 78 1.01 -28.39 -2.45
CA LYS A 78 2.42 -28.68 -2.20
C LYS A 78 2.72 -28.03 -0.85
N GLU A 79 3.54 -28.66 -0.03
CA GLU A 79 3.71 -28.43 1.43
C GLU A 79 4.16 -27.01 1.85
N ASP A 80 4.04 -26.01 0.99
CA ASP A 80 4.62 -24.67 1.13
C ASP A 80 3.92 -23.82 2.21
N VAL A 81 2.60 -23.97 2.40
CA VAL A 81 1.82 -23.21 3.41
C VAL A 81 0.76 -24.09 4.07
N PRO A 82 0.69 -24.15 5.42
CA PRO A 82 -0.37 -24.89 6.12
C PRO A 82 -1.78 -24.34 5.78
N ASP A 83 -2.72 -25.23 5.46
CA ASP A 83 -4.12 -24.91 5.08
C ASP A 83 -4.78 -23.88 6.01
N ARG A 84 -4.52 -24.00 7.31
CA ARG A 84 -5.06 -23.10 8.34
C ARG A 84 -4.59 -21.66 8.15
N VAL A 85 -3.33 -21.46 7.77
CA VAL A 85 -2.75 -20.13 7.53
C VAL A 85 -3.36 -19.52 6.27
N ALA A 86 -3.42 -20.29 5.17
CA ALA A 86 -4.03 -19.84 3.92
C ALA A 86 -5.51 -19.45 4.10
N CYS A 87 -6.28 -20.24 4.87
CA CYS A 87 -7.68 -19.93 5.19
C CYS A 87 -7.83 -18.64 5.99
N VAL A 88 -6.97 -18.39 6.99
CA VAL A 88 -7.00 -17.15 7.78
C VAL A 88 -6.64 -15.95 6.90
N LEU A 89 -5.62 -16.06 6.04
CA LEU A 89 -5.25 -15.02 5.08
C LEU A 89 -6.40 -14.70 4.12
N LYS A 90 -7.07 -15.72 3.58
CA LYS A 90 -8.25 -15.53 2.73
C LYS A 90 -9.35 -14.75 3.45
N LYS A 91 -9.64 -15.08 4.70
CA LYS A 91 -10.62 -14.34 5.50
C LYS A 91 -10.18 -12.90 5.79
N LEU A 92 -8.91 -12.68 6.05
CA LEU A 92 -8.36 -11.35 6.28
C LEU A 92 -8.48 -10.48 5.02
N VAL A 93 -8.11 -11.00 3.85
CA VAL A 93 -8.22 -10.29 2.57
C VAL A 93 -9.67 -9.95 2.26
N GLN A 94 -10.61 -10.90 2.42
CA GLN A 94 -12.04 -10.64 2.27
C GLN A 94 -12.53 -9.52 3.19
N LEU A 95 -12.06 -9.49 4.44
CA LEU A 95 -12.42 -8.44 5.40
C LEU A 95 -11.86 -7.08 5.01
N ILE A 96 -10.60 -7.02 4.56
CA ILE A 96 -9.96 -5.78 4.09
C ILE A 96 -10.70 -5.24 2.87
N GLU A 97 -11.03 -6.11 1.90
CA GLU A 97 -11.80 -5.75 0.71
C GLU A 97 -13.18 -5.18 1.08
N GLN A 98 -13.92 -5.85 1.96
CA GLN A 98 -15.22 -5.35 2.43
C GLN A 98 -15.11 -3.99 3.12
N ARG A 99 -14.09 -3.80 3.98
CA ARG A 99 -13.87 -2.51 4.64
C ARG A 99 -13.52 -1.41 3.65
N SER A 100 -12.69 -1.72 2.65
CA SER A 100 -12.31 -0.78 1.59
C SER A 100 -13.52 -0.37 0.74
N LEU A 101 -14.35 -1.33 0.33
CA LEU A 101 -15.58 -1.07 -0.41
C LEU A 101 -16.57 -0.19 0.37
N LYS A 102 -16.79 -0.52 1.65
CA LYS A 102 -17.66 0.26 2.53
C LYS A 102 -17.16 1.70 2.70
N GLN A 103 -15.86 1.88 2.96
CA GLN A 103 -15.26 3.21 3.04
C GLN A 103 -15.43 3.99 1.74
N ALA A 104 -15.20 3.36 0.58
CA ALA A 104 -15.39 4.01 -0.72
C ALA A 104 -16.84 4.43 -0.97
N GLU A 105 -17.82 3.62 -0.54
CA GLU A 105 -19.24 3.96 -0.62
C GLU A 105 -19.58 5.16 0.28
N GLU A 106 -19.10 5.17 1.51
CA GLU A 106 -19.27 6.27 2.46
C GLU A 106 -18.66 7.57 1.92
N PHE A 107 -17.46 7.52 1.34
CA PHE A 107 -16.83 8.68 0.67
C PHE A 107 -17.67 9.20 -0.50
N LYS A 108 -18.24 8.32 -1.34
CA LYS A 108 -19.13 8.73 -2.44
C LYS A 108 -20.37 9.46 -1.90
N LYS A 109 -20.95 9.00 -0.80
CA LYS A 109 -22.11 9.65 -0.16
C LYS A 109 -21.73 11.02 0.39
N GLN A 110 -20.61 11.14 1.08
CA GLN A 110 -20.10 12.41 1.58
C GLN A 110 -19.77 13.41 0.46
N ASN A 111 -19.17 12.93 -0.64
CA ASN A 111 -18.86 13.75 -1.80
C ASN A 111 -20.13 14.35 -2.42
N LYS A 112 -21.20 13.57 -2.59
CA LYS A 112 -22.50 14.09 -3.06
C LYS A 112 -23.01 15.25 -2.19
N LEU A 113 -22.96 15.10 -0.87
CA LEU A 113 -23.35 16.17 0.07
C LEU A 113 -22.46 17.41 -0.07
N CYS A 114 -21.15 17.21 -0.22
CA CYS A 114 -20.19 18.29 -0.46
C CYS A 114 -20.53 19.04 -1.75
N LYS A 115 -20.78 18.31 -2.85
CA LYS A 115 -21.15 18.87 -4.15
C LYS A 115 -22.42 19.73 -4.07
N THR A 116 -23.47 19.24 -3.40
CA THR A 116 -24.70 20.02 -3.20
C THR A 116 -24.44 21.32 -2.42
N ARG A 117 -23.57 21.30 -1.42
CA ARG A 117 -23.19 22.51 -0.67
C ARG A 117 -22.40 23.48 -1.53
N GLU A 118 -21.44 22.97 -2.30
CA GLU A 118 -20.66 23.75 -3.25
C GLU A 118 -21.58 24.46 -4.25
N ASP A 119 -22.51 23.74 -4.88
CA ASP A 119 -23.45 24.30 -5.86
C ASP A 119 -24.32 25.42 -5.24
N LYS A 120 -24.78 25.24 -4.00
CA LYS A 120 -25.53 26.27 -3.26
C LYS A 120 -24.69 27.53 -3.03
N TYR A 121 -23.43 27.39 -2.63
CA TYR A 121 -22.55 28.54 -2.41
C TYR A 121 -22.16 29.23 -3.71
N GLN A 122 -21.93 28.48 -4.79
CA GLN A 122 -21.71 29.02 -6.13
C GLN A 122 -22.88 29.86 -6.61
N LEU A 123 -24.13 29.40 -6.38
CA LEU A 123 -25.32 30.18 -6.70
C LEU A 123 -25.39 31.47 -5.87
N LYS A 124 -25.17 31.39 -4.56
CA LYS A 124 -25.14 32.59 -3.69
C LYS A 124 -24.08 33.59 -4.14
N MET A 125 -22.87 33.12 -4.41
CA MET A 125 -21.78 33.96 -4.88
C MET A 125 -22.12 34.63 -6.21
N ARG A 126 -22.80 33.92 -7.13
CA ARG A 126 -23.28 34.52 -8.39
C ARG A 126 -24.32 35.62 -8.12
N VAL A 127 -25.30 35.37 -7.25
CA VAL A 127 -26.30 36.38 -6.88
C VAL A 127 -25.64 37.60 -6.25
N PHE A 128 -24.72 37.40 -5.31
CA PHE A 128 -23.95 38.50 -4.71
C PHE A 128 -23.14 39.25 -5.76
N LYS A 129 -22.46 38.56 -6.67
CA LYS A 129 -21.72 39.19 -7.76
C LYS A 129 -22.64 40.06 -8.62
N THR A 130 -23.80 39.54 -9.02
CA THR A 130 -24.77 40.30 -9.81
C THR A 130 -25.37 41.48 -9.03
N LEU A 131 -25.66 41.30 -7.74
CA LEU A 131 -26.19 42.38 -6.89
C LEU A 131 -25.16 43.50 -6.70
N VAL A 132 -23.89 43.15 -6.45
CA VAL A 132 -22.79 44.11 -6.34
C VAL A 132 -22.58 44.84 -7.65
N THR A 133 -22.54 44.13 -8.79
CA THR A 133 -22.41 44.76 -10.11
C THR A 133 -23.59 45.67 -10.42
N GLY A 134 -24.83 45.21 -10.20
CA GLY A 134 -26.02 46.04 -10.41
C GLY A 134 -26.03 47.28 -9.50
N ALA A 135 -25.64 47.13 -8.23
CA ALA A 135 -25.49 48.26 -7.32
C ALA A 135 -24.37 49.22 -7.75
N MET A 136 -23.28 48.74 -8.36
CA MET A 136 -22.23 49.62 -8.92
C MET A 136 -22.75 50.41 -10.13
N ASP A 137 -23.49 49.75 -11.03
CA ASP A 137 -24.07 50.37 -12.23
C ASP A 137 -25.13 51.44 -11.85
N GLU A 138 -25.89 51.21 -10.78
CA GLU A 138 -26.86 52.18 -10.23
C GLU A 138 -26.20 53.38 -9.52
N ASN A 139 -24.92 53.26 -9.15
CA ASN A 139 -24.23 54.20 -8.27
C ASN A 139 -23.21 55.12 -8.98
N GLU A 140 -23.07 54.99 -10.31
CA GLU A 140 -22.43 56.02 -11.15
C GLU A 140 -23.16 57.38 -11.08
N VAL A 141 -24.35 57.45 -10.48
CA VAL A 141 -25.13 58.69 -10.27
C VAL A 141 -24.90 59.34 -8.89
N GLY A 142 -24.05 58.78 -8.01
CA GLY A 142 -23.46 59.53 -6.88
C GLY A 142 -23.70 58.99 -5.46
N GLY A 143 -23.11 57.85 -5.11
CA GLY A 143 -23.26 57.29 -3.75
C GLY A 143 -22.25 56.20 -3.37
N SER A 144 -20.98 56.32 -3.73
CA SER A 144 -19.94 55.30 -3.44
C SER A 144 -19.75 55.00 -1.94
N GLY A 145 -20.11 55.93 -1.06
CA GLY A 145 -20.02 55.75 0.39
C GLY A 145 -21.06 54.81 1.01
N MET A 146 -22.32 54.79 0.52
CA MET A 146 -23.38 54.00 1.16
C MET A 146 -23.32 52.50 0.84
N LEU A 147 -22.81 52.12 -0.33
CA LEU A 147 -22.67 50.71 -0.69
C LEU A 147 -21.63 49.97 0.16
N PHE A 148 -20.58 50.67 0.59
CA PHE A 148 -19.55 50.07 1.45
C PHE A 148 -20.11 49.74 2.83
N TYR A 149 -20.93 50.63 3.42
CA TYR A 149 -21.60 50.38 4.70
C TYR A 149 -22.66 49.28 4.62
N LEU A 150 -23.38 49.16 3.49
CA LEU A 150 -24.38 48.11 3.31
C LEU A 150 -23.74 46.72 3.14
N LEU A 151 -22.57 46.62 2.50
CA LEU A 151 -21.82 45.37 2.37
C LEU A 151 -21.20 44.87 3.68
N ILE A 152 -20.78 45.77 4.58
CA ILE A 152 -20.16 45.39 5.86
C ILE A 152 -21.22 44.99 6.91
N SER A 153 -22.48 45.34 6.70
CA SER A 153 -23.56 45.13 7.68
C SER A 153 -24.29 43.78 7.55
N PHE A 154 -23.87 42.87 6.66
CA PHE A 154 -24.48 41.55 6.41
C PHE A 154 -23.48 40.40 6.62
#